data_AF-X6NSI1-F1
#
_entry.id   AF-X6NSI1-F1
#
_cell.length_a   1.000
_cell.length_b   1.000
_cell.length_c   1.000
_cell.angle_alpha   90.00
_cell.angle_beta   90.00
_cell.angle_gamma   90.00
#
_symmetry.space_group_name_H-M   'P 1'
#
loop_
_entity.id
_entity.type
_entity.pdbx_description
1 polymer ?
#
loop_
_entity_poly.entity_id
_entity_poly.type
_entity_poly.pdbx_seq_one_letter_code
_entity_poly.pdbx_strand_id
1 'polypeptide(L)'
;MVNMFIWVVPLTIALTTLPAEARYERQLSMIVFISGLHGVNALIMLRPKDLYLPLRDSLKCKWKRNSGSSRRCKCKFKWDCFRIRRRYQLEYEIFQNHPSLDARTVANMSSSQLKEKNGTKLAIEVSHQVSLEDILSEKNGFELFASHLVKELSLENILFLVEYMQLKYFITVHQLHKQFKDIGYEVPIFPSLIQKSLHPRLLQTNLNAHTARLICLDMFHYLHSHYIMPGSVALLNISFEATANISHQMLLLKQDTTIHTLQPLIAAFDAAARDIVRLLRGDSFYRFQISPECLHYCEELA
;
A
#
# COMPACT_ATOMS: atom_id res chain seq x y z
N MET A 1 21.69 2.38 -4.84
CA MET A 1 22.81 2.39 -5.80
C MET A 1 23.83 1.29 -5.55
N VAL A 2 24.39 1.11 -4.35
CA VAL A 2 25.40 0.07 -4.06
C VAL A 2 24.98 -1.34 -4.50
N ASN A 3 23.73 -1.72 -4.26
CA ASN A 3 23.21 -3.04 -4.66
C ASN A 3 23.21 -3.27 -6.18
N MET A 4 22.99 -2.22 -6.98
CA MET A 4 23.02 -2.32 -8.44
C MET A 4 24.43 -2.65 -8.93
N PHE A 5 25.46 -2.01 -8.35
CA PHE A 5 26.86 -2.26 -8.71
C PHE A 5 27.32 -3.67 -8.34
N ILE A 6 26.84 -4.23 -7.22
CA ILE A 6 27.16 -5.60 -6.78
C ILE A 6 26.73 -6.64 -7.83
N TRP A 7 25.66 -6.40 -8.58
CA TRP A 7 25.13 -7.34 -9.57
C TRP A 7 25.57 -7.04 -11.00
N VAL A 8 25.74 -5.75 -11.34
CA VAL A 8 26.20 -5.33 -12.67
C VAL A 8 27.64 -5.75 -12.90
N VAL A 9 28.53 -5.65 -11.90
CA VAL A 9 29.96 -5.99 -12.07
C VAL A 9 30.16 -7.48 -12.40
N PRO A 10 29.62 -8.44 -11.62
CA PRO A 10 29.71 -9.87 -11.96
C PRO A 10 29.05 -10.23 -13.29
N LEU A 11 27.90 -9.62 -13.62
CA LEU A 11 27.25 -9.84 -14.92
C LEU A 11 28.13 -9.37 -16.08
N THR A 12 28.74 -8.18 -15.94
CA THR A 12 29.63 -7.64 -16.98
C THR A 12 30.88 -8.51 -17.12
N ILE A 13 31.47 -8.96 -16.01
CA ILE A 13 32.59 -9.91 -16.03
C ILE A 13 32.18 -11.20 -16.74
N ALA A 14 31.07 -11.83 -16.35
CA ALA A 14 30.59 -13.06 -16.97
C ALA A 14 30.34 -12.90 -18.47
N LEU A 15 29.78 -11.77 -18.91
CA LEU A 15 29.55 -11.49 -20.33
C LEU A 15 30.84 -11.26 -21.12
N THR A 16 31.88 -10.71 -20.49
CA THR A 16 33.19 -10.46 -21.14
C THR A 16 34.11 -11.67 -21.15
N THR A 17 34.04 -12.54 -20.14
CA THR A 17 34.89 -13.74 -20.04
C THR A 17 34.36 -14.91 -20.86
N LEU A 18 33.04 -14.98 -21.07
CA LEU A 18 32.45 -16.04 -21.89
C LEU A 18 32.66 -15.77 -23.38
N PRO A 19 33.24 -16.72 -24.13
CA PRO A 19 33.48 -16.56 -25.57
C PRO A 19 32.17 -16.32 -26.31
N ALA A 20 32.24 -15.54 -27.39
CA ALA A 20 31.05 -15.12 -28.15
C ALA A 20 30.26 -16.31 -28.76
N GLU A 21 30.93 -17.45 -28.96
CA GLU A 21 30.36 -18.67 -29.51
C GLU A 21 29.51 -19.45 -28.49
N ALA A 22 29.71 -19.23 -27.19
CA ALA A 22 28.95 -19.88 -26.11
C ALA A 22 27.59 -19.19 -25.85
N ARG A 23 26.72 -19.17 -26.86
CA ARG A 23 25.39 -18.52 -26.77
C ARG A 23 24.54 -19.03 -25.60
N TYR A 24 24.55 -20.35 -25.38
CA TYR A 24 23.76 -20.97 -24.33
C TYR A 24 24.23 -20.56 -22.92
N GLU A 25 25.54 -20.59 -22.68
CA GLU A 25 26.12 -20.21 -21.38
C GLU A 25 25.88 -18.72 -21.07
N ARG A 26 25.94 -17.85 -22.08
CA ARG A 26 25.60 -16.44 -21.95
C ARG A 26 24.13 -16.22 -21.59
N GLN A 27 23.21 -16.94 -22.23
CA GLN A 27 21.78 -16.87 -21.92
C GLN A 27 21.49 -17.38 -20.50
N LEU A 28 22.07 -18.52 -20.11
CA LEU A 28 21.92 -19.08 -18.77
C LEU A 28 22.47 -18.12 -17.70
N SER A 29 23.65 -17.55 -17.94
CA SER A 29 24.25 -16.54 -17.05
C SER A 29 23.32 -15.33 -16.87
N MET A 30 22.77 -14.78 -17.95
CA MET A 30 21.80 -13.67 -17.87
C MET A 30 20.57 -14.02 -17.03
N ILE A 31 19.98 -15.19 -17.25
CA ILE A 31 18.79 -15.63 -16.48
C ILE A 31 19.12 -15.79 -14.99
N VAL A 32 20.27 -16.38 -14.66
CA VAL A 32 20.70 -16.57 -13.26
C VAL A 32 20.93 -15.23 -12.57
N PHE A 33 21.62 -14.28 -13.23
CA PHE A 33 21.87 -12.95 -12.64
C PHE A 33 20.60 -12.13 -12.48
N ILE A 34 19.69 -12.16 -13.46
CA ILE A 34 18.38 -11.49 -13.38
C ILE A 34 17.57 -12.08 -12.22
N SER A 35 17.48 -13.42 -12.15
CA SER A 35 16.75 -14.10 -11.08
C SER A 35 17.35 -13.84 -9.70
N GLY A 36 18.69 -13.84 -9.58
CA GLY A 36 19.41 -13.50 -8.36
C GLY A 36 19.19 -12.06 -7.91
N LEU A 37 19.20 -11.10 -8.84
CA LEU A 37 18.88 -9.70 -8.57
C LEU A 37 17.45 -9.54 -8.04
N HIS A 38 16.48 -10.19 -8.69
CA HIS A 38 15.09 -10.19 -8.23
C HIS A 38 14.95 -10.86 -6.85
N GLY A 39 15.63 -11.98 -6.61
CA GLY A 39 15.65 -12.67 -5.32
C GLY A 39 16.23 -11.80 -4.19
N VAL A 40 17.33 -11.10 -4.43
CA VAL A 40 17.89 -10.18 -3.43
C VAL A 40 17.01 -8.96 -3.22
N ASN A 41 16.41 -8.40 -4.27
CA ASN A 41 15.44 -7.32 -4.11
C ASN A 41 14.23 -7.77 -3.30
N ALA A 42 13.73 -8.98 -3.54
CA ALA A 42 12.68 -9.58 -2.73
C ALA A 42 13.12 -9.75 -1.27
N LEU A 43 14.33 -10.28 -1.01
CA LEU A 43 14.87 -10.41 0.35
C LEU A 43 15.08 -9.06 1.06
N ILE A 44 15.44 -8.02 0.32
CA ILE A 44 15.55 -6.65 0.86
C ILE A 44 14.17 -6.08 1.16
N MET A 45 13.19 -6.31 0.29
CA MET A 45 11.79 -5.92 0.52
C MET A 45 11.17 -6.69 1.70
N LEU A 46 11.56 -7.94 1.90
CA LEU A 46 11.17 -8.79 3.03
C LEU A 46 11.98 -8.50 4.30
N ARG A 47 13.01 -7.66 4.24
CA ARG A 47 13.81 -7.33 5.42
C ARG A 47 12.98 -6.45 6.37
N PRO A 48 12.89 -6.80 7.67
CA PRO A 48 12.15 -5.99 8.63
C PRO A 48 12.64 -4.54 8.60
N LYS A 49 11.72 -3.59 8.47
CA LYS A 49 12.01 -2.15 8.38
C LYS A 49 12.80 -1.60 9.58
N ASP A 50 12.87 -2.37 10.67
CA ASP A 50 13.56 -2.04 11.92
C ASP A 50 15.08 -1.88 11.78
N LEU A 51 15.71 -2.44 10.74
CA LEU A 51 17.17 -2.33 10.51
C LEU A 51 17.60 -1.02 9.82
N TYR A 52 16.67 -0.24 9.28
CA TYR A 52 16.97 0.98 8.53
C TYR A 52 16.78 2.27 9.33
N LEU A 53 16.27 2.19 10.58
CA LEU A 53 16.13 3.35 11.45
C LEU A 53 17.42 3.58 12.25
N PRO A 54 18.18 4.67 11.99
CA PRO A 54 19.35 4.97 12.80
C PRO A 54 18.93 5.23 14.26
N LEU A 55 19.50 4.45 15.18
CA LEU A 55 19.29 4.54 16.64
C LEU A 55 19.44 5.97 17.21
N ARG A 56 20.18 6.83 16.52
CA ARG A 56 20.59 8.16 16.96
C ARG A 56 19.45 9.17 17.06
N ASP A 57 18.35 8.99 16.33
CA ASP A 57 17.21 9.92 16.37
C ASP A 57 16.20 9.58 17.48
N SER A 58 16.36 8.45 18.17
CA SER A 58 15.49 8.05 19.28
C SER A 58 15.81 8.75 20.61
N LEU A 59 17.05 9.25 20.78
CA LEU A 59 17.54 9.81 22.05
C LEU A 59 17.33 11.32 22.22
N LYS A 60 16.94 12.04 21.16
CA LYS A 60 16.65 13.49 21.24
C LYS A 60 15.22 13.83 21.65
N CYS A 61 14.32 12.86 21.76
CA CYS A 61 13.05 13.02 22.50
C CYS A 61 13.31 12.95 24.01
N LYS A 62 14.24 13.77 24.51
CA LYS A 62 14.43 13.97 25.94
C LYS A 62 13.21 14.72 26.45
N TRP A 63 12.44 14.03 27.29
CA TRP A 63 11.27 14.53 27.97
C TRP A 63 11.52 15.91 28.58
N LYS A 64 11.04 16.99 27.94
CA LYS A 64 10.73 18.23 28.65
C LYS A 64 9.46 17.99 29.46
N ARG A 65 9.63 17.28 30.58
CA ARG A 65 8.66 17.18 31.67
C ARG A 65 8.87 18.46 32.48
N ASN A 66 8.14 19.53 32.13
CA ASN A 66 7.82 20.69 32.98
C ASN A 66 7.30 21.85 32.10
N SER A 67 5.99 21.83 31.84
CA SER A 67 5.13 23.01 31.71
C SER A 67 3.75 22.50 31.27
N GLY A 68 2.73 22.78 32.08
CA GLY A 68 1.39 22.21 31.99
C GLY A 68 0.60 22.61 30.74
N SER A 69 0.91 22.01 29.59
CA SER A 69 -0.07 21.89 28.51
C SER A 69 0.04 20.51 27.85
N SER A 70 -1.05 19.76 27.96
CA SER A 70 -1.22 18.44 27.38
C SER A 70 -1.33 18.55 25.86
N ARG A 71 -0.19 18.53 25.16
CA ARG A 71 -0.14 18.32 23.71
C ARG A 71 0.49 16.95 23.45
N ARG A 72 -0.38 15.95 23.17
CA ARG A 72 0.01 14.61 22.72
C ARG A 72 0.88 14.73 21.46
N CYS A 73 2.11 14.23 21.55
CA CYS A 73 3.06 14.24 20.45
C CYS A 73 2.65 13.19 19.40
N LYS A 74 2.26 13.64 18.20
CA LYS A 74 1.81 12.82 17.06
C LYS A 74 2.99 12.22 16.28
N CYS A 75 3.62 11.18 16.81
CA CYS A 75 4.60 10.37 16.04
C CYS A 75 4.06 8.95 15.87
N LYS A 76 3.09 8.78 14.96
CA LYS A 76 2.29 7.54 14.78
C LYS A 76 2.92 6.51 13.82
N PHE A 77 4.16 6.68 13.36
CA PHE A 77 4.89 5.66 12.57
C PHE A 77 5.85 4.80 13.42
N LYS A 78 5.76 4.93 14.75
CA LYS A 78 6.70 4.34 15.72
C LYS A 78 6.14 3.05 16.38
N TRP A 79 4.93 2.63 16.04
CA TRP A 79 4.16 1.64 16.81
C TRP A 79 4.73 0.22 16.79
N ASP A 80 5.25 -0.25 15.64
CA ASP A 80 5.88 -1.58 15.58
C ASP A 80 7.21 -1.63 16.36
N CYS A 81 8.01 -0.57 16.25
CA CYS A 81 9.24 -0.41 17.04
C CYS A 81 8.95 -0.28 18.55
N PHE A 82 7.84 0.36 18.95
CA PHE A 82 7.44 0.46 20.35
C PHE A 82 6.90 -0.85 20.90
N ARG A 83 6.22 -1.68 20.10
CA ARG A 83 5.70 -2.99 20.54
C ARG A 83 6.82 -3.98 20.78
N ILE A 84 7.76 -4.10 19.84
CA ILE A 84 8.96 -4.92 20.00
C ILE A 84 9.79 -4.41 21.18
N ARG A 85 9.98 -3.09 21.30
CA ARG A 85 10.73 -2.48 22.42
C ARG A 85 10.05 -2.66 23.77
N ARG A 86 8.72 -2.52 23.85
CA ARG A 86 7.96 -2.70 25.09
C ARG A 86 7.98 -4.17 25.53
N ARG A 87 7.92 -5.10 24.57
CA ARG A 87 8.10 -6.53 24.84
C ARG A 87 9.50 -6.82 25.35
N TYR A 88 10.56 -6.35 24.68
CA TYR A 88 11.93 -6.50 25.17
C TYR A 88 12.14 -5.84 26.53
N GLN A 89 11.51 -4.69 26.79
CA GLN A 89 11.63 -3.98 28.05
C GLN A 89 10.92 -4.72 29.20
N LEU A 90 9.72 -5.27 28.96
CA LEU A 90 9.02 -6.14 29.90
C LEU A 90 9.81 -7.43 30.16
N GLU A 91 10.30 -8.10 29.11
CA GLU A 91 11.15 -9.29 29.25
C GLU A 91 12.41 -8.95 30.05
N TYR A 92 13.05 -7.82 29.78
CA TYR A 92 14.24 -7.33 30.50
C TYR A 92 13.96 -6.99 31.97
N GLU A 93 12.84 -6.32 32.28
CA GLU A 93 12.41 -6.02 33.65
C GLU A 93 12.09 -7.32 34.42
N ILE A 94 11.46 -8.31 33.78
CA ILE A 94 11.22 -9.63 34.37
C ILE A 94 12.56 -10.33 34.63
N PHE A 95 13.52 -10.26 33.71
CA PHE A 95 14.87 -10.79 33.89
C PHE A 95 15.63 -10.13 35.05
N GLN A 96 15.54 -8.80 35.19
CA GLN A 96 16.19 -8.11 36.30
C GLN A 96 15.59 -8.50 37.65
N ASN A 97 14.27 -8.66 37.72
CA ASN A 97 13.58 -9.02 38.95
C ASN A 97 13.70 -10.52 39.28
N HIS A 98 13.96 -11.37 38.28
CA HIS A 98 14.03 -12.82 38.43
C HIS A 98 15.22 -13.41 37.65
N PRO A 99 16.47 -13.19 38.11
CA PRO A 99 17.68 -13.63 37.40
C PRO A 99 17.83 -15.15 37.31
N SER A 100 17.06 -15.92 38.09
CA SER A 100 17.05 -17.38 38.06
C SER A 100 16.12 -17.98 36.98
N LEU A 101 15.33 -17.16 36.28
CA LEU A 101 14.44 -17.64 35.23
C LEU A 101 15.18 -17.74 33.90
N ASP A 102 15.06 -18.89 33.24
CA ASP A 102 15.53 -19.06 31.87
C ASP A 102 14.68 -18.22 30.89
N ALA A 103 15.31 -17.78 29.81
CA ALA A 103 14.71 -16.93 28.78
C ALA A 103 13.42 -17.49 28.19
N ARG A 104 13.35 -18.82 28.03
CA ARG A 104 12.14 -19.50 27.54
C ARG A 104 10.99 -19.38 28.53
N THR A 105 11.28 -19.43 29.82
CA THR A 105 10.27 -19.33 30.87
C THR A 105 9.69 -17.93 30.91
N VAL A 106 10.53 -16.89 30.80
CA VAL A 106 10.11 -15.47 30.75
C VAL A 106 9.23 -15.20 29.52
N ALA A 107 9.63 -15.70 28.35
CA ALA A 107 8.84 -15.56 27.13
C ALA A 107 7.45 -16.23 27.23
N ASN A 108 7.36 -17.35 27.94
CA ASN A 108 6.12 -18.10 28.17
C ASN A 108 5.23 -17.49 29.26
N MET A 109 5.80 -16.76 30.23
CA MET A 109 5.04 -16.06 31.27
C MET A 109 4.40 -14.77 30.72
N SER A 110 5.09 -14.05 29.84
CA SER A 110 4.54 -12.87 29.15
C SER A 110 3.34 -13.18 28.24
N SER A 111 3.15 -14.45 27.84
CA SER A 111 2.05 -14.87 26.97
C SER A 111 0.87 -15.53 27.69
N SER A 112 0.99 -15.86 28.99
CA SER A 112 0.02 -16.75 29.67
C SER A 112 -0.78 -16.11 30.80
N GLN A 113 -0.56 -14.84 31.14
CA GLN A 113 -1.25 -14.13 32.22
C GLN A 113 -1.36 -12.64 31.79
N LEU A 114 -2.48 -11.92 31.71
CA LEU A 114 -3.79 -11.91 32.39
C LEU A 114 -4.70 -10.96 31.57
N LYS A 115 -5.99 -11.31 31.38
CA LYS A 115 -7.14 -10.53 30.80
C LYS A 115 -7.64 -10.86 29.37
N GLU A 116 -7.04 -11.76 28.60
CA GLU A 116 -7.38 -11.88 27.17
C GLU A 116 -8.74 -12.54 26.82
N LYS A 117 -9.27 -13.51 27.57
CA LYS A 117 -10.42 -14.29 27.07
C LYS A 117 -11.73 -13.51 26.82
N ASN A 118 -12.04 -12.48 27.60
CA ASN A 118 -13.26 -11.67 27.38
C ASN A 118 -13.03 -10.51 26.42
N GLY A 119 -11.83 -9.92 26.42
CA GLY A 119 -11.47 -8.83 25.50
C GLY A 119 -11.41 -9.31 24.05
N THR A 120 -10.80 -10.48 23.82
CA THR A 120 -10.66 -11.03 22.45
C THR A 120 -12.00 -11.36 21.83
N LYS A 121 -12.99 -11.85 22.59
CA LYS A 121 -14.32 -12.15 22.05
C LYS A 121 -15.06 -10.88 21.62
N LEU A 122 -14.98 -9.81 22.42
CA LEU A 122 -15.56 -8.51 22.08
C LEU A 122 -14.83 -7.89 20.87
N ALA A 123 -13.50 -7.95 20.83
CA ALA A 123 -12.71 -7.43 19.73
C ALA A 123 -13.01 -8.12 18.39
N ILE A 124 -13.23 -9.44 18.40
CA ILE A 124 -13.67 -10.21 17.22
C ILE A 124 -15.08 -9.76 16.79
N GLU A 125 -16.00 -9.59 17.73
CA GLU A 125 -17.36 -9.14 17.41
C GLU A 125 -17.35 -7.73 16.82
N VAL A 126 -16.57 -6.81 17.40
CA VAL A 126 -16.39 -5.45 16.88
C VAL A 126 -15.72 -5.48 15.51
N SER A 127 -14.68 -6.30 15.28
CA SER A 127 -14.01 -6.35 13.98
C SER A 127 -14.91 -6.82 12.84
N HIS A 128 -15.87 -7.70 13.14
CA HIS A 128 -16.90 -8.11 12.18
C HIS A 128 -17.93 -7.01 11.87
N GLN A 129 -18.12 -6.04 12.76
CA GLN A 129 -19.02 -4.90 12.55
C GLN A 129 -18.40 -3.80 11.69
N VAL A 130 -17.06 -3.69 11.66
CA VAL A 130 -16.37 -2.69 10.85
C VAL A 130 -16.40 -3.09 9.38
N SER A 131 -16.90 -2.20 8.52
CA SER A 131 -16.91 -2.43 7.06
C SER A 131 -15.57 -2.07 6.41
N LEU A 132 -15.32 -2.58 5.20
CA LEU A 132 -14.15 -2.20 4.42
C LEU A 132 -14.17 -0.68 4.16
N GLU A 133 -15.34 -0.14 3.85
CA GLU A 133 -15.55 1.28 3.60
C GLU A 133 -15.14 2.14 4.79
N ASP A 134 -15.50 1.74 6.02
CA ASP A 134 -15.12 2.47 7.23
C ASP A 134 -13.59 2.49 7.38
N ILE A 135 -12.94 1.33 7.21
CA ILE A 135 -11.47 1.20 7.26
C ILE A 135 -10.79 2.07 6.22
N LEU A 136 -11.29 2.08 4.97
CA LEU A 136 -10.70 2.87 3.89
C LEU A 136 -10.91 4.38 4.06
N SER A 137 -12.00 4.78 4.70
CA SER A 137 -12.34 6.18 4.94
C SER A 137 -11.48 6.81 6.05
N GLU A 138 -11.02 5.99 7.00
CA GLU A 138 -10.17 6.42 8.09
C GLU A 138 -8.68 6.35 7.74
N LYS A 139 -7.93 7.38 8.12
CA LYS A 139 -6.47 7.40 7.91
C LYS A 139 -5.76 6.18 8.50
N ASN A 140 -6.07 5.86 9.76
CA ASN A 140 -5.37 4.79 10.48
C ASN A 140 -5.80 3.42 9.98
N GLY A 141 -7.11 3.24 9.75
CA GLY A 141 -7.66 2.02 9.14
C GLY A 141 -7.02 1.76 7.77
N PHE A 142 -6.97 2.77 6.92
CA PHE A 142 -6.34 2.68 5.60
C PHE A 142 -4.86 2.29 5.70
N GLU A 143 -4.06 2.99 6.51
CA GLU A 143 -2.62 2.69 6.69
C GLU A 143 -2.40 1.25 7.21
N LEU A 144 -3.26 0.80 8.12
CA LEU A 144 -3.18 -0.55 8.70
C LEU A 144 -3.57 -1.62 7.68
N PHE A 145 -4.64 -1.41 6.93
CA PHE A 145 -5.08 -2.34 5.89
C PHE A 145 -4.09 -2.39 4.73
N ALA A 146 -3.56 -1.24 4.29
CA ALA A 146 -2.50 -1.20 3.29
C ALA A 146 -1.25 -1.97 3.75
N SER A 147 -0.84 -1.82 5.02
CA SER A 147 0.25 -2.61 5.62
C SER A 147 -0.02 -4.12 5.56
N HIS A 148 -1.27 -4.53 5.80
CA HIS A 148 -1.69 -5.92 5.67
C HIS A 148 -1.59 -6.42 4.22
N LEU A 149 -2.08 -5.67 3.24
CA LEU A 149 -1.97 -6.02 1.82
C LEU A 149 -0.52 -6.13 1.33
N VAL A 150 0.42 -5.35 1.88
CA VAL A 150 1.86 -5.53 1.58
C VAL A 150 2.35 -6.91 2.01
N LYS A 151 1.90 -7.42 3.16
CA LYS A 151 2.27 -8.76 3.64
C LYS A 151 1.70 -9.85 2.74
N GLU A 152 0.53 -9.61 2.15
CA GLU A 152 -0.15 -10.52 1.23
C GLU A 152 0.29 -10.36 -0.23
N LEU A 153 1.18 -9.42 -0.53
CA LEU A 153 1.61 -9.08 -1.89
C LEU A 153 0.44 -8.71 -2.81
N SER A 154 -0.57 -8.01 -2.28
CA SER A 154 -1.81 -7.62 -2.98
C SER A 154 -2.09 -6.11 -2.94
N LEU A 155 -1.04 -5.31 -2.74
CA LEU A 155 -1.10 -3.85 -2.58
C LEU A 155 -1.61 -3.13 -3.84
N GLU A 156 -1.37 -3.66 -5.02
CA GLU A 156 -1.79 -3.10 -6.30
C GLU A 156 -3.29 -2.82 -6.36
N ASN A 157 -4.10 -3.65 -5.71
CA ASN A 157 -5.56 -3.50 -5.66
C ASN A 157 -5.96 -2.18 -4.99
N ILE A 158 -5.35 -1.84 -3.85
CA ILE A 158 -5.68 -0.59 -3.15
C ILE A 158 -5.02 0.64 -3.81
N LEU A 159 -3.83 0.47 -4.41
CA LEU A 159 -3.16 1.55 -5.14
C LEU A 159 -3.97 1.98 -6.36
N PHE A 160 -4.51 1.02 -7.12
CA PHE A 160 -5.42 1.31 -8.22
C PHE A 160 -6.62 2.14 -7.76
N LEU A 161 -7.29 1.75 -6.66
CA LEU A 161 -8.44 2.49 -6.15
C LEU A 161 -8.06 3.91 -5.73
N VAL A 162 -6.92 4.09 -5.06
CA VAL A 162 -6.40 5.41 -4.64
C VAL A 162 -6.13 6.30 -5.85
N GLU A 163 -5.41 5.81 -6.86
CA GLU A 163 -5.04 6.59 -8.05
C GLU A 163 -6.26 6.86 -8.93
N TYR A 164 -7.20 5.94 -8.99
CA TYR A 164 -8.48 6.17 -9.67
C TYR A 164 -9.33 7.24 -8.96
N MET A 165 -9.41 7.22 -7.63
CA MET A 165 -10.09 8.29 -6.88
C MET A 165 -9.37 9.65 -7.02
N GLN A 166 -8.04 9.67 -7.16
CA GLN A 166 -7.30 10.91 -7.51
C GLN A 166 -7.70 11.45 -8.88
N LEU A 167 -7.86 10.59 -9.88
CA LEU A 167 -8.35 10.97 -11.20
C LEU A 167 -9.76 11.57 -11.10
N LYS A 168 -10.69 10.92 -10.40
CA LYS A 168 -12.07 11.44 -10.22
C LYS A 168 -12.08 12.76 -9.46
N TYR A 169 -11.24 12.90 -8.44
CA TYR A 169 -11.08 14.15 -7.71
C TYR A 169 -10.55 15.27 -8.62
N PHE A 170 -9.56 14.98 -9.48
CA PHE A 170 -9.04 15.91 -10.47
C PHE A 170 -10.12 16.36 -11.46
N ILE A 171 -10.91 15.44 -12.01
CA ILE A 171 -12.08 15.73 -12.87
C ILE A 171 -13.07 16.68 -12.17
N THR A 172 -13.30 16.46 -10.88
CA THR A 172 -14.23 17.26 -10.07
C THR A 172 -13.73 18.69 -9.89
N VAL A 173 -12.47 18.85 -9.43
CA VAL A 173 -11.84 20.14 -9.16
C VAL A 173 -11.79 21.02 -10.41
N HIS A 174 -11.48 20.44 -11.57
CA HIS A 174 -11.39 21.16 -12.85
C HIS A 174 -12.72 21.27 -13.60
N GLN A 175 -13.82 20.85 -12.98
CA GLN A 175 -15.17 20.95 -13.53
C GLN A 175 -15.33 20.30 -14.91
N LEU A 176 -14.50 19.29 -15.22
CA LEU A 176 -14.61 18.51 -16.46
C LEU A 176 -15.94 17.74 -16.51
N HIS A 177 -16.54 17.50 -15.34
CA HIS A 177 -17.85 16.88 -15.17
C HIS A 177 -19.05 17.73 -15.55
N LYS A 178 -18.91 19.03 -15.82
CA LYS A 178 -20.05 19.87 -16.27
C LYS A 178 -20.76 19.34 -17.51
N GLN A 179 -20.12 18.44 -18.25
CA GLN A 179 -20.63 17.85 -19.48
C GLN A 179 -21.28 16.49 -19.28
N PHE A 180 -21.26 15.94 -18.05
CA PHE A 180 -21.90 14.67 -17.72
C PHE A 180 -22.73 14.75 -16.44
N LYS A 181 -23.73 13.86 -16.31
CA LYS A 181 -24.75 13.91 -15.24
C LYS A 181 -24.22 13.46 -13.88
N ASP A 182 -23.27 12.53 -13.87
CA ASP A 182 -22.76 11.88 -12.65
C ASP A 182 -21.32 11.40 -12.90
N ILE A 183 -20.47 11.54 -11.88
CA ILE A 183 -19.08 11.08 -11.86
C ILE A 183 -19.04 9.56 -11.56
N GLY A 184 -20.15 8.97 -11.14
CA GLY A 184 -20.34 7.52 -11.01
C GLY A 184 -19.87 6.98 -9.67
N TYR A 185 -19.33 5.76 -9.65
CA TYR A 185 -19.05 5.01 -8.42
C TYR A 185 -17.88 5.59 -7.62
N GLU A 186 -18.12 6.07 -6.40
CA GLU A 186 -17.07 6.61 -5.53
C GLU A 186 -16.69 5.61 -4.43
N VAL A 187 -15.39 5.38 -4.25
CA VAL A 187 -14.85 4.56 -3.16
C VAL A 187 -14.50 5.50 -2.00
N PRO A 188 -14.96 5.25 -0.76
CA PRO A 188 -14.73 6.13 0.37
C PRO A 188 -13.28 6.00 0.88
N ILE A 189 -12.33 6.56 0.14
CA ILE A 189 -10.91 6.61 0.52
C ILE A 189 -10.67 7.89 1.32
N PHE A 190 -9.88 7.78 2.39
CA PHE A 190 -9.48 8.91 3.24
C PHE A 190 -9.12 10.17 2.41
N PRO A 191 -9.93 11.25 2.43
CA PRO A 191 -9.83 12.32 1.43
C PRO A 191 -8.50 13.07 1.43
N SER A 192 -7.87 13.21 2.60
CA SER A 192 -6.55 13.87 2.67
C SER A 192 -5.45 13.04 2.01
N LEU A 193 -5.62 11.72 1.86
CA LEU A 193 -4.68 10.90 1.10
C LEU A 193 -4.73 11.30 -0.38
N ILE A 194 -5.93 11.33 -0.95
CA ILE A 194 -6.20 11.70 -2.35
C ILE A 194 -5.62 13.08 -2.69
N GLN A 195 -5.79 14.06 -1.80
CA GLN A 195 -5.30 15.41 -2.02
C GLN A 195 -3.77 15.54 -1.85
N LYS A 196 -3.17 14.82 -0.90
CA LYS A 196 -1.74 14.96 -0.59
C LYS A 196 -0.82 14.24 -1.56
N SER A 197 -1.31 13.17 -2.18
CA SER A 197 -0.56 12.42 -3.19
C SER A 197 -0.51 13.14 -4.54
N LEU A 198 -1.49 13.99 -4.82
CA LEU A 198 -1.50 14.82 -6.03
C LEU A 198 -0.49 15.97 -5.93
N HIS A 199 0.22 16.22 -7.02
CA HIS A 199 1.15 17.35 -7.10
C HIS A 199 0.37 18.68 -6.93
N PRO A 200 0.82 19.64 -6.10
CA PRO A 200 0.07 20.86 -5.80
C PRO A 200 -0.35 21.68 -7.02
N ARG A 201 0.42 21.64 -8.11
CA ARG A 201 0.06 22.31 -9.38
C ARG A 201 -1.19 21.71 -10.05
N LEU A 202 -1.47 20.42 -9.85
CA LEU A 202 -2.66 19.75 -10.38
C LEU A 202 -3.93 20.16 -9.62
N LEU A 203 -3.78 20.71 -8.42
CA LEU A 203 -4.90 21.18 -7.59
C LEU A 203 -5.26 22.65 -7.85
N GLN A 204 -4.49 23.37 -8.67
CA GLN A 204 -4.74 24.78 -8.93
C GLN A 204 -5.91 24.92 -9.90
N THR A 205 -6.98 25.61 -9.49
CA THR A 205 -8.21 25.79 -10.29
C THR A 205 -8.05 26.68 -11.52
N ASN A 206 -6.87 27.24 -11.75
CA ASN A 206 -6.55 28.14 -12.87
C ASN A 206 -5.97 27.41 -14.10
N LEU A 207 -5.96 26.07 -14.13
CA LEU A 207 -5.55 25.33 -15.32
C LEU A 207 -6.53 25.59 -16.47
N ASN A 208 -5.99 25.82 -17.66
CA ASN A 208 -6.78 25.86 -18.88
C ASN A 208 -7.53 24.52 -19.04
N ALA A 209 -8.82 24.56 -19.39
CA ALA A 209 -9.65 23.39 -19.65
C ALA A 209 -9.01 22.40 -20.64
N HIS A 210 -8.33 22.90 -21.68
CA HIS A 210 -7.59 22.04 -22.61
C HIS A 210 -6.46 21.28 -21.90
N THR A 211 -5.66 21.97 -21.08
CA THR A 211 -4.54 21.36 -20.36
C THR A 211 -5.04 20.36 -19.32
N ALA A 212 -6.09 20.71 -18.57
CA ALA A 212 -6.71 19.81 -17.61
C ALA A 212 -7.22 18.53 -18.30
N ARG A 213 -7.84 18.65 -19.47
CA ARG A 213 -8.27 17.50 -20.28
C ARG A 213 -7.11 16.61 -20.70
N LEU A 214 -6.02 17.18 -21.23
CA LEU A 214 -4.84 16.38 -21.61
C LEU A 214 -4.28 15.61 -20.41
N ILE A 215 -4.13 16.26 -19.25
CA ILE A 215 -3.68 15.61 -18.01
C ILE A 215 -4.64 14.48 -17.63
N CYS A 216 -5.96 14.70 -17.72
CA CYS A 216 -6.95 13.66 -17.44
C CYS A 216 -6.78 12.44 -18.36
N LEU A 217 -6.52 12.65 -19.66
CA LEU A 217 -6.27 11.58 -20.63
C LEU A 217 -4.97 10.84 -20.30
N ASP A 218 -3.91 11.56 -19.94
CA ASP A 218 -2.64 10.98 -19.52
C ASP A 218 -2.81 10.12 -18.26
N MET A 219 -3.63 10.54 -17.30
CA MET A 219 -3.95 9.75 -16.11
C MET A 219 -4.70 8.45 -16.47
N PHE A 220 -5.66 8.49 -17.41
CA PHE A 220 -6.30 7.27 -17.90
C PHE A 220 -5.33 6.33 -18.62
N HIS A 221 -4.45 6.89 -19.47
CA HIS A 221 -3.41 6.11 -20.14
C HIS A 221 -2.47 5.44 -19.14
N TYR A 222 -2.06 6.18 -18.10
CA TYR A 222 -1.26 5.65 -17.02
C TYR A 222 -1.96 4.47 -16.33
N LEU A 223 -3.20 4.66 -15.85
CA LEU A 223 -3.95 3.60 -15.18
C LEU A 223 -4.12 2.36 -16.06
N HIS A 224 -4.47 2.55 -17.33
CA HIS A 224 -4.60 1.44 -18.29
C HIS A 224 -3.27 0.69 -18.47
N SER A 225 -2.16 1.41 -18.69
CA SER A 225 -0.85 0.79 -18.91
C SER A 225 -0.30 0.09 -17.66
N HIS A 226 -0.63 0.61 -16.47
CA HIS A 226 -0.02 0.17 -15.22
C HIS A 226 -0.79 -0.97 -14.53
N TYR A 227 -2.11 -1.01 -14.70
CA TYR A 227 -2.99 -1.94 -13.99
C TYR A 227 -3.79 -2.89 -14.88
N ILE A 228 -4.00 -2.55 -16.16
CA ILE A 228 -4.95 -3.27 -17.04
C ILE A 228 -4.22 -4.02 -18.15
N MET A 229 -3.19 -3.42 -18.75
CA MET A 229 -2.49 -4.03 -19.87
C MET A 229 -1.79 -5.34 -19.50
N PRO A 230 -1.85 -6.37 -20.39
CA PRO A 230 -1.07 -7.59 -20.21
C PRO A 230 0.42 -7.30 -20.04
N GLY A 231 1.05 -7.94 -19.05
CA GLY A 231 2.47 -7.73 -18.72
C GLY A 231 2.73 -6.49 -17.87
N SER A 232 1.70 -5.77 -17.44
CA SER A 232 1.84 -4.71 -16.44
C SER A 232 2.32 -5.27 -15.10
N VAL A 233 3.15 -4.49 -14.39
CA VAL A 233 3.77 -4.92 -13.13
C VAL A 233 2.74 -5.04 -12.00
N ALA A 234 1.71 -4.19 -12.04
CA ALA A 234 0.63 -4.13 -11.07
C ALA A 234 -0.69 -4.62 -11.70
N LEU A 235 -0.62 -5.64 -12.57
CA LEU A 235 -1.78 -6.18 -13.28
C LEU A 235 -2.87 -6.61 -12.28
N LEU A 236 -4.05 -6.03 -12.42
CA LEU A 236 -5.19 -6.32 -11.56
C LEU A 236 -5.84 -7.65 -11.90
N ASN A 237 -6.34 -8.32 -10.86
CA ASN A 237 -7.18 -9.50 -11.00
C ASN A 237 -8.66 -9.11 -11.18
N ILE A 238 -8.98 -8.53 -12.34
CA ILE A 238 -10.37 -8.19 -12.73
C ILE A 238 -10.88 -9.13 -13.83
N SER A 239 -12.20 -9.12 -14.03
CA SER A 239 -12.83 -9.94 -15.06
C SER A 239 -12.31 -9.61 -16.48
N PHE A 240 -12.26 -10.62 -17.33
CA PHE A 240 -11.88 -10.44 -18.74
C PHE A 240 -12.77 -9.41 -19.45
N GLU A 241 -14.07 -9.42 -19.14
CA GLU A 241 -15.03 -8.45 -19.68
C GLU A 241 -14.69 -7.01 -19.28
N ALA A 242 -14.34 -6.76 -18.02
CA ALA A 242 -13.93 -5.44 -17.55
C ALA A 242 -12.65 -4.96 -18.27
N THR A 243 -11.64 -5.83 -18.38
CA THR A 243 -10.39 -5.54 -19.11
C THR A 243 -10.67 -5.23 -20.58
N ALA A 244 -11.45 -6.08 -21.27
CA ALA A 244 -11.79 -5.90 -22.68
C ALA A 244 -12.57 -4.61 -22.92
N ASN A 245 -13.54 -4.29 -22.06
CA ASN A 245 -14.31 -3.05 -22.15
C ASN A 245 -13.42 -1.82 -21.96
N ILE A 246 -12.56 -1.80 -20.93
CA ILE A 246 -11.61 -0.69 -20.72
C ILE A 246 -10.69 -0.54 -21.93
N SER A 247 -10.09 -1.62 -22.43
CA SER A 247 -9.21 -1.56 -23.60
C SER A 247 -9.93 -1.06 -24.85
N HIS A 248 -11.20 -1.42 -25.04
CA HIS A 248 -12.03 -0.90 -26.12
C HIS A 248 -12.28 0.61 -25.98
N GLN A 249 -12.69 1.08 -24.79
CA GLN A 249 -12.89 2.52 -24.55
C GLN A 249 -11.59 3.32 -24.71
N MET A 250 -10.45 2.76 -24.27
CA MET A 250 -9.14 3.38 -24.48
C MET A 250 -8.73 3.46 -25.95
N LEU A 251 -9.16 2.51 -26.80
CA LEU A 251 -8.95 2.57 -28.25
C LEU A 251 -9.78 3.68 -28.89
N LEU A 252 -11.06 3.79 -28.50
CA LEU A 252 -11.94 4.87 -28.97
C LEU A 252 -11.40 6.25 -28.57
N LEU A 253 -10.90 6.38 -27.33
CA LEU A 253 -10.30 7.62 -26.83
C LEU A 253 -9.09 8.09 -27.66
N LYS A 254 -8.31 7.15 -28.21
CA LYS A 254 -7.18 7.46 -29.10
C LYS A 254 -7.63 7.99 -30.46
N GLN A 255 -8.79 7.55 -30.93
CA GLN A 255 -9.35 7.97 -32.22
C GLN A 255 -10.10 9.29 -32.08
N ASP A 256 -10.85 9.44 -30.99
CA ASP A 256 -11.62 10.63 -30.68
C ASP A 256 -11.35 11.08 -29.24
N THR A 257 -10.66 12.21 -29.14
CA THR A 257 -10.35 12.82 -27.85
C THR A 257 -11.53 13.57 -27.26
N THR A 258 -12.69 13.69 -27.94
CA THR A 258 -13.88 14.46 -27.50
C THR A 258 -14.31 14.13 -26.08
N ILE A 259 -14.93 15.09 -25.38
CA ILE A 259 -15.30 14.90 -23.96
C ILE A 259 -16.39 13.83 -23.82
N HIS A 260 -17.16 13.56 -24.87
CA HIS A 260 -18.20 12.53 -24.86
C HIS A 260 -17.64 11.12 -24.68
N THR A 261 -16.38 10.87 -25.02
CA THR A 261 -15.72 9.56 -24.81
C THR A 261 -15.28 9.35 -23.37
N LEU A 262 -15.26 10.40 -22.54
CA LEU A 262 -14.83 10.31 -21.14
C LEU A 262 -15.85 9.57 -20.26
N GLN A 263 -17.16 9.78 -20.48
CA GLN A 263 -18.20 9.17 -19.64
C GLN A 263 -18.24 7.64 -19.76
N PRO A 264 -18.23 7.04 -20.97
CA PRO A 264 -18.14 5.58 -21.11
C PRO A 264 -16.85 5.01 -20.51
N LEU A 265 -15.74 5.75 -20.62
CA LEU A 265 -14.46 5.34 -20.05
C LEU A 265 -14.49 5.35 -18.52
N ILE A 266 -15.05 6.40 -17.89
CA ILE A 266 -15.27 6.47 -16.44
C ILE A 266 -16.12 5.28 -16.00
N ALA A 267 -17.24 5.00 -16.69
CA ALA A 267 -18.12 3.89 -16.36
C ALA A 267 -17.42 2.52 -16.45
N ALA A 268 -16.51 2.34 -17.43
CA ALA A 268 -15.71 1.12 -17.55
C ALA A 268 -14.72 0.95 -16.38
N PHE A 269 -14.03 2.02 -15.98
CA PHE A 269 -13.15 2.00 -14.80
C PHE A 269 -13.93 1.85 -13.48
N ASP A 270 -15.14 2.41 -13.36
CA ASP A 270 -16.04 2.21 -12.22
C ASP A 270 -16.46 0.73 -12.06
N ALA A 271 -16.64 0.01 -13.18
CA ALA A 271 -16.89 -1.42 -13.14
C ALA A 271 -15.67 -2.18 -12.57
N ALA A 272 -14.47 -1.88 -13.05
CA ALA A 272 -13.24 -2.46 -12.51
C ALA A 272 -13.02 -2.11 -11.03
N ALA A 273 -13.27 -0.87 -10.62
CA ALA A 273 -13.19 -0.45 -9.22
C ALA A 273 -14.16 -1.24 -8.32
N ARG A 274 -15.38 -1.52 -8.80
CA ARG A 274 -16.34 -2.37 -8.08
C ARG A 274 -15.86 -3.82 -7.98
N ASP A 275 -15.27 -4.36 -9.05
CA ASP A 275 -14.70 -5.70 -9.03
C ASP A 275 -13.55 -5.81 -8.01
N ILE A 276 -12.67 -4.80 -7.96
CA ILE A 276 -11.58 -4.75 -6.97
C ILE A 276 -12.10 -4.60 -5.53
N VAL A 277 -13.10 -3.74 -5.29
CA VAL A 277 -13.70 -3.62 -3.95
C VAL A 277 -14.34 -4.95 -3.51
N ARG A 278 -15.02 -5.65 -4.42
CA ARG A 278 -15.58 -6.99 -4.15
C ARG A 278 -14.49 -8.01 -3.85
N LEU A 279 -13.40 -8.01 -4.63
CA LEU A 279 -12.24 -8.88 -4.42
C LEU A 279 -11.62 -8.63 -3.05
N LEU A 280 -11.31 -7.38 -2.73
CA LEU A 280 -10.76 -6.99 -1.43
C LEU A 280 -11.69 -7.41 -0.29
N ARG A 281 -12.99 -7.15 -0.40
CA ARG A 281 -13.97 -7.50 0.63
C ARG A 281 -14.08 -9.01 0.85
N GLY A 282 -14.12 -9.78 -0.23
CA GLY A 282 -14.31 -11.23 -0.18
C GLY A 282 -13.08 -12.02 0.25
N ASP A 283 -11.89 -11.43 0.13
CA ASP A 283 -10.62 -12.14 0.32
C ASP A 283 -9.72 -11.47 1.37
N SER A 284 -8.96 -10.44 1.00
CA SER A 284 -7.99 -9.78 1.89
C SER A 284 -8.62 -9.12 3.11
N PHE A 285 -9.81 -8.52 2.98
CA PHE A 285 -10.47 -7.85 4.10
C PHE A 285 -10.95 -8.84 5.16
N TYR A 286 -11.49 -9.98 4.73
CA TYR A 286 -11.89 -11.04 5.65
C TYR A 286 -10.69 -11.54 6.47
N ARG A 287 -9.54 -11.77 5.83
CA ARG A 287 -8.28 -12.14 6.52
C ARG A 287 -7.75 -11.02 7.39
N PHE A 288 -7.93 -9.77 6.98
CA PHE A 288 -7.59 -8.61 7.79
C PHE A 288 -8.43 -8.54 9.06
N GLN A 289 -9.74 -8.77 9.01
CA GLN A 289 -10.63 -8.70 10.19
C GLN A 289 -10.24 -9.66 11.32
N ILE A 290 -9.66 -10.82 10.97
CA ILE A 290 -9.16 -11.81 11.92
C ILE A 290 -7.68 -11.62 12.27
N SER A 291 -7.00 -10.65 11.65
CA SER A 291 -5.60 -10.38 11.91
C SER A 291 -5.40 -9.73 13.28
N PRO A 292 -4.30 -10.04 13.99
CA PRO A 292 -3.99 -9.41 15.28
C PRO A 292 -3.95 -7.88 15.22
N GLU A 293 -3.52 -7.33 14.08
CA GLU A 293 -3.47 -5.90 13.82
C GLU A 293 -4.86 -5.26 13.83
N CYS A 294 -5.84 -5.87 13.14
CA CYS A 294 -7.21 -5.35 13.10
C CYS A 294 -7.92 -5.49 14.43
N LEU A 295 -7.76 -6.64 15.11
CA LEU A 295 -8.34 -6.84 16.44
C LEU A 295 -7.86 -5.77 17.43
N HIS A 296 -6.56 -5.48 17.44
CA HIS A 296 -6.01 -4.44 18.30
C HIS A 296 -6.52 -3.03 17.94
N TYR A 297 -6.66 -2.74 16.65
CA TYR A 297 -7.26 -1.48 16.20
C TYR A 297 -8.72 -1.36 16.66
N CYS A 298 -9.49 -2.44 16.62
CA CYS A 298 -10.87 -2.46 17.11
C CYS A 298 -10.95 -2.30 18.64
N GLU A 299 -10.01 -2.86 19.40
CA GLU A 299 -9.90 -2.65 20.85
C GLU A 299 -9.62 -1.19 21.22
N GLU A 300 -8.88 -0.44 20.38
CA GLU A 300 -8.62 0.98 20.62
C GLU A 300 -9.82 1.89 20.30
N LEU A 301 -10.78 1.41 19.51
CA LEU A 301 -11.99 2.13 19.14
C LEU A 301 -13.13 1.94 20.15
N ALA A 302 -13.15 0.81 20.87
CA ALA A 302 -14.15 0.46 21.89
C ALA A 302 -13.91 1.16 23.24
#